data_AF-A0A2V7HUH5-F1
#
_entry.id   AF-A0A2V7HUH5-F1
#
_cell.length_a   1.000
_cell.length_b   1.000
_cell.length_c   1.000
_cell.angle_alpha   90.00
_cell.angle_beta   90.00
_cell.angle_gamma   90.00
#
_symmetry.space_group_name_H-M   'P 1'
#
loop_
_entity.id
_entity.type
_entity.pdbx_description
1 polymer ?
#
loop_
_entity_poly.entity_id
_entity_poly.type
_entity_poly.pdbx_seq_one_letter_code
_entity_poly.pdbx_strand_id
1 'polypeptide(L)'
;MPRINEHYLNLRAAYLFAEIRRRQKAFGDAHPDARVIDLGVGDVTRPLPPAVVRAIHDAADDMAGADTFKGYGPYVGYEWLRAEIAAQD
;
A
#
# COMPACT_ATOMS: atom_id res chain seq x y z
N MET A 1 -22.71 27.99 -11.05
CA MET A 1 -21.44 27.38 -11.49
C MET A 1 -20.80 26.69 -10.30
N PRO A 2 -20.36 25.43 -10.41
CA PRO A 2 -19.51 24.82 -9.39
C PRO A 2 -18.26 25.68 -9.19
N ARG A 3 -17.86 25.91 -7.94
CA ARG A 3 -16.64 26.64 -7.57
C ARG A 3 -15.55 25.65 -7.19
N ILE A 4 -14.32 25.93 -7.60
CA ILE A 4 -13.16 25.15 -7.15
C ILE A 4 -12.96 25.36 -5.65
N ASN A 5 -12.40 24.36 -4.97
CA ASN A 5 -11.92 24.55 -3.61
C ASN A 5 -10.61 25.35 -3.67
N GLU A 6 -10.65 26.62 -3.29
CA GLU A 6 -9.51 27.54 -3.35
C GLU A 6 -8.31 27.08 -2.51
N HIS A 7 -8.52 26.21 -1.50
CA HIS A 7 -7.43 25.61 -0.74
C HIS A 7 -6.49 24.73 -1.58
N TYR A 8 -6.93 24.22 -2.74
CA TYR A 8 -6.06 23.50 -3.67
C TYR A 8 -4.92 24.38 -4.21
N LEU A 9 -5.13 25.70 -4.29
CA LEU A 9 -4.12 26.64 -4.78
C LEU A 9 -2.95 26.79 -3.80
N ASN A 10 -3.12 26.38 -2.54
CA ASN A 10 -2.07 26.41 -1.53
C ASN A 10 -1.13 25.19 -1.60
N LEU A 11 -1.48 24.16 -2.37
CA LEU A 11 -0.66 22.96 -2.51
C LEU A 11 0.61 23.30 -3.32
N ARG A 12 1.78 23.11 -2.71
CA ARG A 12 3.06 23.22 -3.42
C ARG A 12 3.32 21.91 -4.18
N ALA A 13 3.66 22.01 -5.46
CA ALA A 13 3.91 20.88 -6.35
C ALA A 13 5.22 20.11 -6.07
N ALA A 14 5.79 20.20 -4.87
CA ALA A 14 7.07 19.58 -4.52
C ALA A 14 6.88 18.14 -4.05
N TYR A 15 6.54 17.24 -4.97
CA TYR A 15 6.50 15.81 -4.68
C TYR A 15 7.89 15.20 -4.86
N LEU A 16 8.71 15.24 -3.80
CA LEU A 16 10.10 14.77 -3.76
C LEU A 16 10.32 13.46 -4.52
N PHE A 17 9.44 12.48 -4.32
CA PHE A 17 9.56 11.16 -4.93
C PHE A 17 9.25 11.14 -6.44
N ALA A 18 8.38 12.04 -6.92
CA ALA A 18 8.13 12.17 -8.34
C ALA A 18 9.37 12.71 -9.08
N GLU A 19 10.08 13.65 -8.45
CA GLU A 19 11.32 14.20 -9.01
C GLU A 19 12.46 13.17 -9.01
N ILE A 20 12.59 12.37 -7.94
CA ILE A 20 13.57 11.27 -7.87
C ILE A 20 13.31 10.27 -9.01
N ARG A 21 12.06 9.81 -9.19
CA ARG A 21 11.67 8.89 -10.28
C ARG A 21 11.97 9.47 -11.66
N ARG A 22 11.68 10.76 -11.87
CA ARG A 22 11.97 11.46 -13.13
C ARG A 22 13.46 11.42 -13.47
N ARG A 23 14.32 11.72 -12.50
CA ARG A 23 15.78 11.73 -12.69
C ARG A 23 16.35 10.32 -12.87
N GLN A 24 15.89 9.35 -12.07
CA GLN A 24 16.27 7.95 -12.22
C GLN A 24 15.95 7.42 -13.62
N LYS A 25 14.75 7.73 -14.13
CA LYS A 25 14.36 7.35 -15.49
C LYS A 25 15.26 7.99 -16.54
N ALA A 26 15.46 9.31 -16.47
CA ALA A 26 16.33 10.02 -17.42
C ALA A 26 17.76 9.46 -17.42
N PHE A 27 18.28 9.10 -16.24
CA PHE A 27 19.59 8.45 -16.12
C PHE A 27 19.58 7.05 -16.74
N GLY A 28 18.58 6.22 -16.45
CA GLY A 28 18.46 4.87 -17.01
C GLY A 28 18.32 4.86 -18.53
N ASP A 29 17.55 5.79 -19.09
CA ASP A 29 17.39 5.95 -20.54
C ASP A 29 18.71 6.37 -21.22
N ALA A 30 19.53 7.20 -20.55
CA ALA A 30 20.82 7.67 -21.06
C ALA A 30 21.96 6.67 -20.87
N HIS A 31 21.81 5.71 -19.95
CA HIS A 31 22.85 4.75 -19.57
C HIS A 31 22.28 3.32 -19.50
N PRO A 32 21.90 2.70 -20.64
CA PRO A 32 21.24 1.39 -20.66
C PRO A 32 22.09 0.26 -20.07
N ASP A 33 23.41 0.39 -20.12
CA ASP A 33 24.35 -0.61 -19.57
C ASP A 33 24.64 -0.39 -18.06
N ALA A 34 24.20 0.72 -17.48
CA ALA A 34 24.44 1.01 -16.08
C ALA A 34 23.54 0.16 -15.18
N ARG A 35 24.15 -0.66 -14.33
CA ARG A 35 23.44 -1.39 -13.28
C ARG A 35 23.12 -0.46 -12.11
N VAL A 36 21.97 0.21 -12.16
CA VAL A 36 21.48 1.06 -11.07
C VAL A 36 20.99 0.20 -9.91
N ILE A 37 21.48 0.48 -8.70
CA ILE A 37 20.94 -0.06 -7.44
C ILE A 37 20.10 1.05 -6.82
N ASP A 38 18.78 0.88 -6.85
CA ASP A 38 17.85 1.84 -6.26
C ASP A 38 17.68 1.57 -4.76
N LEU A 39 18.20 2.48 -3.94
CA LEU A 39 18.03 2.51 -2.49
C LEU A 39 17.17 3.70 -2.02
N GLY A 40 16.43 4.32 -2.95
CA GLY A 40 15.48 5.39 -2.66
C GLY A 40 14.18 4.87 -2.07
N VAL A 41 13.08 5.60 -2.29
CA VAL A 41 11.74 5.09 -1.94
C VAL A 41 11.35 3.99 -2.91
N GLY A 42 11.60 2.76 -2.48
CA GLY A 42 11.29 1.54 -3.19
C GLY A 42 10.00 0.87 -2.70
N ASP A 43 9.52 -0.04 -3.52
CA ASP A 43 8.51 -1.02 -3.14
C ASP A 43 9.16 -2.16 -2.34
N VAL A 44 8.35 -2.96 -1.63
CA VAL A 44 8.86 -4.11 -0.88
C VAL A 44 9.42 -5.16 -1.84
N THR A 45 10.52 -5.80 -1.46
CA THR A 45 11.25 -6.75 -2.33
C THR A 45 11.04 -8.21 -1.96
N ARG A 46 10.27 -8.50 -0.90
CA ARG A 46 10.05 -9.86 -0.38
C ARG A 46 8.59 -10.27 -0.49
N PRO A 47 8.33 -11.57 -0.76
CA PRO A 47 6.97 -12.08 -0.77
C PRO A 47 6.38 -12.09 0.64
N LEU A 48 5.05 -12.13 0.70
CA LEU A 48 4.34 -12.33 1.96
C LEU A 48 4.73 -13.69 2.59
N PRO A 49 4.84 -13.77 3.93
CA PRO A 49 5.05 -15.04 4.60
C PRO A 49 3.93 -16.04 4.29
N PRO A 50 4.22 -17.34 4.15
CA PRO A 50 3.20 -18.36 3.84
C PRO A 50 2.02 -18.40 4.81
N ALA A 51 2.25 -18.04 6.08
CA ALA A 51 1.17 -17.96 7.08
C ALA A 51 0.14 -16.88 6.75
N VAL A 52 0.59 -15.72 6.26
CA VAL A 52 -0.29 -14.61 5.84
C VAL A 52 -1.07 -15.02 4.60
N VAL A 53 -0.41 -15.62 3.61
CA VAL A 53 -1.05 -16.07 2.37
C VAL A 53 -2.15 -17.09 2.66
N ARG A 54 -1.88 -18.08 3.53
CA ARG A 54 -2.91 -19.07 3.94
C ARG A 54 -4.10 -18.42 4.61
N ALA A 55 -3.87 -17.53 5.59
CA ALA A 55 -4.97 -16.86 6.30
C ALA A 55 -5.84 -16.00 5.35
N ILE A 56 -5.25 -15.39 4.32
CA ILE A 56 -6.01 -14.66 3.29
C ILE A 56 -6.87 -15.61 2.45
N HIS A 57 -6.34 -16.78 2.07
CA HIS A 57 -7.13 -17.79 1.36
C HIS A 57 -8.29 -18.30 2.21
N ASP A 58 -8.03 -18.67 3.47
CA ASP A 58 -9.06 -19.15 4.39
C ASP A 58 -10.16 -18.10 4.58
N ALA A 59 -9.79 -16.82 4.74
CA ALA A 59 -10.75 -15.73 4.84
C ALA A 59 -11.57 -15.50 3.56
N ALA A 60 -11.00 -15.77 2.38
CA ALA A 60 -11.73 -15.70 1.12
C ALA A 60 -12.73 -16.87 0.99
N ASP A 61 -12.33 -18.07 1.43
CA ASP A 61 -13.19 -19.25 1.45
C ASP A 61 -14.36 -19.10 2.46
N ASP A 62 -14.11 -18.49 3.62
CA ASP A 62 -15.16 -18.11 4.59
C ASP A 62 -16.24 -17.23 3.93
N MET A 63 -15.85 -16.35 3.02
CA MET A 63 -16.77 -15.45 2.31
C MET A 63 -17.56 -16.16 1.20
N ALA A 64 -17.16 -17.37 0.78
CA ALA A 64 -17.88 -18.15 -0.22
C ALA A 64 -19.06 -18.96 0.38
N GLY A 65 -19.02 -19.26 1.68
CA GLY A 65 -20.07 -20.01 2.37
C GLY A 65 -21.18 -19.10 2.90
N ALA A 66 -22.45 -19.43 2.64
CA ALA A 66 -23.58 -18.65 3.15
C ALA A 66 -23.62 -18.57 4.69
N ASP A 67 -23.19 -19.64 5.36
CA ASP A 67 -23.17 -19.74 6.82
C ASP A 67 -21.97 -19.03 7.47
N THR A 68 -20.90 -18.81 6.69
CA THR A 68 -19.63 -18.22 7.17
C THR A 68 -19.40 -16.79 6.67
N PHE A 69 -20.20 -16.35 5.69
CA PHE A 69 -20.12 -15.02 5.10
C PHE A 69 -20.27 -13.92 6.15
N LYS A 70 -19.41 -12.90 6.06
CA LYS A 70 -19.44 -11.72 6.93
C LYS A 70 -19.72 -10.47 6.09
N GLY A 71 -20.76 -9.73 6.45
CA GLY A 71 -21.05 -8.42 5.86
C GLY A 71 -20.11 -7.33 6.36
N TYR A 72 -20.61 -6.11 6.55
CA TYR A 72 -19.80 -5.04 7.14
C TYR A 72 -19.21 -5.45 8.49
N GLY A 73 -17.89 -5.34 8.61
CA GLY A 73 -17.19 -5.53 9.88
C GLY A 73 -17.39 -4.34 10.83
N PRO A 74 -16.90 -4.45 12.07
CA PRO A 74 -16.90 -3.34 13.01
C PRO A 74 -16.12 -2.15 12.46
N TYR A 75 -16.61 -0.93 12.67
CA TYR A 75 -15.99 0.31 12.17
C TYR A 75 -14.53 0.47 12.60
N VAL A 76 -14.21 0.03 13.81
CA VAL A 76 -12.85 0.11 14.39
C VAL A 76 -12.00 -1.13 14.08
N GLY A 77 -12.51 -2.11 13.33
CA GLY A 77 -11.85 -3.39 13.08
C GLY A 77 -12.21 -4.47 14.10
N TYR A 78 -11.94 -5.73 13.73
CA TYR A 78 -12.28 -6.91 14.54
C TYR A 78 -11.55 -6.92 15.89
N GLU A 79 -12.29 -7.23 16.95
CA GLU A 79 -11.78 -7.21 18.33
C GLU A 79 -10.59 -8.16 18.52
N TRP A 80 -10.68 -9.38 18.00
CA TRP A 80 -9.60 -10.37 18.14
C TRP A 80 -8.27 -9.86 17.56
N LEU A 81 -8.31 -9.10 16.45
CA LEU A 81 -7.11 -8.56 15.82
C LEU A 81 -6.57 -7.36 16.61
N ARG A 82 -7.46 -6.46 17.04
CA ARG A 82 -7.06 -5.30 17.85
C ARG A 82 -6.45 -5.71 19.19
N ALA A 83 -7.04 -6.70 19.85
CA ALA A 83 -6.54 -7.23 21.11
C ALA A 83 -5.16 -7.87 20.94
N GLU A 84 -4.95 -8.64 19.86
CA GLU A 84 -3.65 -9.26 19.59
C GLU A 84 -2.57 -8.22 19.27
N ILE A 85 -2.89 -7.19 18.47
CA ILE A 85 -1.96 -6.07 18.22
C ILE A 85 -1.56 -5.42 19.55
N ALA A 86 -2.52 -5.07 20.41
CA ALA A 86 -2.24 -4.41 21.68
C ALA A 86 -1.43 -5.28 22.67
N ALA A 87 -1.45 -6.60 22.51
CA ALA A 87 -0.68 -7.52 23.35
C ALA A 87 0.77 -7.72 22.87
N GLN A 88 1.07 -7.40 21.60
CA GLN A 88 2.37 -7.65 20.95
C GLN A 88 3.15 -6.36 20.60
N ASP A 89 2.54 -5.19 20.79
CA ASP A 89 3.15 -3.85 20.61
C ASP A 89 3.95 -3.42 21.86
#